data_AF-A0A2P6TQZ7-F1
#
_entry.id   AF-A0A2P6TQZ7-F1
#
_cell.length_a   1.000
_cell.length_b   1.000
_cell.length_c   1.000
_cell.angle_alpha   90.00
_cell.angle_beta   90.00
_cell.angle_gamma   90.00
#
_symmetry.space_group_name_H-M   'P 1'
#
loop_
_entity.id
_entity.type
_entity.pdbx_description
1 polymer ?
#
loop_
_entity_poly.entity_id
_entity_poly.type
_entity_poly.pdbx_seq_one_letter_code
_entity_poly.pdbx_strand_id
1 'polypeptide(L)'
;MEGKPLSPPRHQAVRPRPRPPDACVPNPLSSTVASIQFDRDRLPCLTPRDLASNIWSCYDLFDGGQARVYLCAWQNPPGAAQPSVIPDNRRVAIKHCLLPHGGGRFPAITTEWKFRKAGEDGEECLDRELEVLQRLHDSGCGERVVCPLAQTRWDGKWFDDPAERACRWWMPTYAYVMPAYRLGSVRSLLDDICNRRAPEAAQRHFLSMPFIAGEMATLLGELRKIHDPENGEGLMIQDLTPGNLLVDDEYVGGGGMRLLLADPGMAAKIELLKRSTDRPRRHVTGTWLWGCMAARSGSFDEGADLYSLSAVGVEMWLVAEGALATAEQTVLMLHLDQDPGMPHAVQFLRHLVLETVKTHHREGKLNPRVTRNLPVSWLGAWALLLGCRDHKTEADMASRRPHLRPSEAEMLPVYQQWARVAAAAAALPPDLTSEQAAAPGCAALVADMCGLFEQLKRLSRLEQGGELEDVPTRWLAANFMVQEHPLVAAMRAQGAASGAQPDDKGRGVRLCPLHLPTME
;
A
#
# COMPACT_ATOMS: atom_id res chain seq x y z
N MET A 1 27.13 4.33 -52.85
CA MET A 1 26.64 5.41 -51.99
C MET A 1 25.30 4.96 -51.44
N GLU A 2 25.33 4.33 -50.27
CA GLU A 2 24.12 3.82 -49.59
C GLU A 2 23.75 4.80 -48.47
N GLY A 3 22.54 5.35 -48.55
CA GLY A 3 21.99 6.26 -47.55
C GLY A 3 21.53 5.50 -46.31
N LYS A 4 22.08 5.86 -45.15
CA LYS A 4 21.62 5.36 -43.85
C LYS A 4 20.17 5.83 -43.57
N PRO A 5 19.31 4.98 -42.99
CA PRO A 5 18.01 5.42 -42.50
C PRO A 5 18.18 6.30 -41.26
N LEU A 6 17.48 7.44 -41.25
CA LEU A 6 17.36 8.34 -40.10
C LEU A 6 16.66 7.60 -38.95
N SER A 7 17.31 7.58 -37.78
CA SER A 7 16.72 7.07 -36.55
C SER A 7 15.55 7.95 -36.09
N PRO A 8 14.47 7.39 -35.51
CA PRO A 8 13.39 8.18 -34.95
C PRO A 8 13.89 8.98 -33.72
N PRO A 9 13.27 10.14 -33.41
CA PRO A 9 13.71 11.00 -32.33
C PRO A 9 13.59 10.27 -31.00
N ARG A 10 14.70 10.26 -30.23
CA ARG A 10 14.71 9.83 -28.83
C ARG A 10 13.77 10.77 -28.06
N HIS A 11 12.64 10.27 -27.56
CA HIS A 11 11.91 10.92 -26.49
C HIS A 11 12.87 11.02 -25.30
N GLN A 12 13.42 12.21 -25.07
CA GLN A 12 14.14 12.52 -23.85
C GLN A 12 13.19 12.29 -22.69
N ALA A 13 13.66 11.61 -21.64
CA ALA A 13 12.98 11.56 -20.36
C ALA A 13 12.72 13.01 -19.93
N VAL A 14 11.48 13.46 -20.08
CA VAL A 14 11.06 14.80 -19.65
C VAL A 14 11.15 14.78 -18.13
N ARG A 15 12.12 15.53 -17.58
CA ARG A 15 12.16 15.78 -16.14
C ARG A 15 10.78 16.28 -15.69
N PRO A 16 10.23 15.80 -14.56
CA PRO A 16 8.97 16.33 -14.05
C PRO A 16 9.11 17.84 -13.89
N ARG A 17 8.18 18.58 -14.50
CA ARG A 17 8.11 20.04 -14.33
C ARG A 17 7.84 20.32 -12.84
N PRO A 18 8.40 21.40 -12.26
CA PRO A 18 8.08 21.78 -10.90
C PRO A 18 6.55 21.97 -10.78
N ARG A 19 5.98 21.38 -9.72
CA ARG A 19 4.56 21.52 -9.38
C ARG A 19 4.19 23.02 -9.35
N PRO A 20 3.03 23.43 -9.89
CA PRO A 20 2.60 24.82 -9.78
C PRO A 20 2.44 25.20 -8.29
N PRO A 21 2.76 26.45 -7.91
CA PRO A 21 2.68 26.90 -6.53
C PRO A 21 1.25 26.83 -5.98
N ASP A 22 1.16 26.47 -4.71
CA ASP A 22 -0.06 26.33 -3.92
C ASP A 22 -0.84 27.65 -3.83
N ALA A 23 -1.86 27.81 -4.67
CA ALA A 23 -2.99 28.66 -4.34
C ALA A 23 -4.01 27.79 -3.62
N CYS A 24 -4.12 27.93 -2.30
CA CYS A 24 -5.22 27.39 -1.50
C CYS A 24 -6.54 27.99 -2.01
N VAL A 25 -7.18 27.30 -2.95
CA VAL A 25 -8.60 27.51 -3.23
C VAL A 25 -9.34 26.43 -2.44
N PRO A 26 -10.11 26.80 -1.40
CA PRO A 26 -10.89 25.83 -0.66
C PRO A 26 -11.87 25.12 -1.60
N ASN A 27 -11.90 23.80 -1.51
CA ASN A 27 -12.79 22.93 -2.28
C ASN A 27 -14.25 23.20 -1.82
N PRO A 28 -15.12 23.80 -2.65
CA PRO A 28 -16.46 24.24 -2.20
C PRO A 28 -17.41 23.08 -1.85
N LEU A 29 -17.02 21.84 -2.10
CA LEU A 29 -17.77 20.62 -1.78
C LEU A 29 -17.25 19.90 -0.52
N SER A 30 -16.37 20.52 0.26
CA SER A 30 -15.93 20.01 1.57
C SER A 30 -17.01 20.11 2.67
N SER A 31 -18.23 20.52 2.34
CA SER A 31 -19.33 20.62 3.31
C SER A 31 -20.42 19.59 2.98
N THR A 32 -20.76 18.78 3.98
CA THR A 32 -21.76 17.68 3.98
C THR A 32 -21.40 16.43 3.20
N VAL A 33 -20.62 15.52 3.83
CA VAL A 33 -20.64 14.09 3.50
C VAL A 33 -21.97 13.52 3.99
N ALA A 34 -23.06 13.82 3.28
CA ALA A 34 -24.04 12.76 3.09
C ALA A 34 -23.30 11.70 2.29
N SER A 35 -23.33 10.43 2.72
CA SER A 35 -22.75 9.32 1.97
C SER A 35 -23.27 9.41 0.53
N ILE A 36 -22.46 9.92 -0.39
CA ILE A 36 -22.79 9.89 -1.81
C ILE A 36 -22.74 8.41 -2.12
N GLN A 37 -23.91 7.79 -2.19
CA GLN A 37 -24.03 6.42 -2.61
C GLN A 37 -23.55 6.40 -4.06
N PHE A 38 -22.39 5.79 -4.26
CA PHE A 38 -21.87 5.54 -5.59
C PHE A 38 -22.86 4.64 -6.32
N ASP A 39 -23.26 5.05 -7.52
CA ASP A 39 -24.15 4.30 -8.41
C ASP A 39 -23.53 4.36 -9.81
N ARG A 40 -22.91 3.25 -10.22
CA ARG A 40 -22.23 3.13 -11.52
C ARG A 40 -23.17 3.41 -12.69
N ASP A 41 -24.46 3.07 -12.57
CA ASP A 41 -25.45 3.19 -13.64
C ASP A 41 -25.93 4.65 -13.77
N ARG A 42 -25.67 5.47 -12.74
CA ARG A 42 -25.96 6.91 -12.72
C ARG A 42 -24.72 7.79 -12.88
N LEU A 43 -23.54 7.20 -13.07
CA LEU A 43 -22.33 7.98 -13.34
C LEU A 43 -22.51 8.79 -14.63
N PRO A 44 -22.38 10.12 -14.57
CA PRO A 44 -22.53 10.94 -15.76
C PRO A 44 -21.50 10.55 -16.82
N CYS A 45 -21.96 10.50 -18.08
CA CYS A 45 -21.10 10.20 -19.21
C CYS A 45 -20.56 11.50 -19.82
N LEU A 46 -19.24 11.65 -19.81
CA LEU A 46 -18.52 12.78 -20.40
C LEU A 46 -18.46 12.61 -21.92
N THR A 47 -18.42 13.73 -22.65
CA THR A 47 -18.23 13.65 -24.09
C THR A 47 -16.77 13.31 -24.42
N PRO A 48 -16.49 12.66 -25.56
CA PRO A 48 -15.12 12.40 -26.01
C PRO A 48 -14.29 13.69 -26.16
N ARG A 49 -14.95 14.81 -26.48
CA ARG A 49 -14.32 16.11 -26.64
C ARG A 49 -13.84 16.68 -25.30
N ASP A 50 -14.68 16.60 -24.27
CA ASP A 50 -14.33 17.06 -22.91
C ASP A 50 -13.09 16.32 -22.42
N LEU A 51 -13.13 14.99 -22.58
CA LEU A 51 -12.06 14.12 -22.14
C LEU A 51 -10.76 14.36 -22.92
N ALA A 52 -10.81 14.38 -24.25
CA ALA A 52 -9.63 14.56 -25.09
C ALA A 52 -8.90 15.89 -24.80
N SER A 53 -9.67 16.98 -24.63
CA SER A 53 -9.10 18.29 -24.28
C SER A 53 -8.34 18.27 -22.96
N ASN A 54 -8.89 17.58 -21.95
CA ASN A 54 -8.29 17.46 -20.63
C ASN A 54 -7.10 16.49 -20.62
N ILE A 55 -7.16 15.40 -21.39
CA ILE A 55 -6.02 14.48 -21.59
C ILE A 55 -4.86 15.22 -22.26
N TRP A 56 -5.09 15.99 -23.32
CA TRP A 56 -4.04 16.76 -23.99
C TRP A 56 -3.42 17.84 -23.12
N SER A 57 -4.20 18.38 -22.18
CA SER A 57 -3.77 19.44 -21.27
C SER A 57 -3.32 18.91 -19.91
N CYS A 58 -3.14 17.59 -19.75
CA CYS A 58 -2.70 17.01 -18.50
C CYS A 58 -1.31 17.53 -18.10
N TYR A 59 -1.09 17.67 -16.80
CA TYR A 59 0.20 18.10 -16.27
C TYR A 59 1.07 16.93 -15.83
N ASP A 60 0.49 15.74 -15.64
CA ASP A 60 1.21 14.51 -15.31
C ASP A 60 0.54 13.26 -15.90
N LEU A 61 1.34 12.22 -16.09
CA LEU A 61 0.94 10.97 -16.73
C LEU A 61 1.61 9.76 -16.08
N PHE A 62 0.80 8.78 -15.69
CA PHE A 62 1.26 7.51 -15.14
C PHE A 62 0.81 6.35 -16.01
N ASP A 63 1.75 5.53 -16.47
CA ASP A 63 1.48 4.28 -17.16
C ASP A 63 1.51 3.14 -16.14
N GLY A 64 0.34 2.53 -15.88
CA GLY A 64 0.17 1.38 -15.01
C GLY A 64 0.11 0.07 -15.79
N GLY A 65 -0.17 -1.02 -15.05
CA GLY A 65 -0.36 -2.35 -15.65
C GLY A 65 -1.60 -2.41 -16.53
N GLN A 66 -2.74 -1.90 -16.08
CA GLN A 66 -4.04 -2.03 -16.76
C GLN A 66 -4.70 -0.69 -17.12
N ALA A 67 -3.97 0.40 -16.93
CA ALA A 67 -4.51 1.72 -17.22
C ALA A 67 -3.41 2.75 -17.38
N ARG A 68 -3.77 3.82 -18.07
CA ARG A 68 -3.03 5.06 -18.09
C ARG A 68 -3.80 6.10 -17.29
N VAL A 69 -3.14 6.75 -16.34
CA VAL A 69 -3.76 7.76 -15.47
C VAL A 69 -3.22 9.13 -15.82
N TYR A 70 -4.11 10.03 -16.23
CA TYR A 70 -3.78 11.42 -16.53
C TYR A 70 -4.21 12.31 -15.37
N LEU A 71 -3.31 13.16 -14.88
CA LEU A 71 -3.65 14.18 -13.88
C LEU A 71 -3.85 15.53 -14.57
N CYS A 72 -5.00 16.16 -14.34
CA CYS A 72 -5.32 17.45 -14.93
C CYS A 72 -6.14 18.33 -13.97
N ALA A 73 -6.11 19.64 -14.22
CA ALA A 73 -7.11 20.55 -13.69
C ALA A 73 -8.22 20.62 -14.73
N TRP A 74 -9.42 20.15 -14.38
CA TRP A 74 -10.53 20.01 -15.31
C TRP A 74 -10.88 21.35 -15.96
N GLN A 75 -11.06 21.35 -17.27
CA GLN A 75 -11.54 22.49 -18.04
C GLN A 75 -12.71 22.05 -18.91
N ASN A 76 -13.87 22.67 -18.71
CA ASN A 76 -15.03 22.49 -19.55
C ASN A 76 -14.84 23.27 -20.87
N PRO A 77 -15.14 22.67 -22.04
CA PRO A 77 -15.00 23.39 -23.30
C PRO A 77 -16.01 24.55 -23.40
N PRO A 78 -15.70 25.58 -24.22
CA PRO A 78 -16.64 26.66 -24.50
C PRO A 78 -17.99 26.12 -24.99
N GLY A 79 -19.07 26.52 -24.31
CA GLY A 79 -20.44 26.08 -24.64
C GLY A 79 -20.88 24.76 -24.00
N ALA A 80 -20.11 24.20 -23.05
CA ALA A 80 -20.56 23.07 -22.25
C ALA A 80 -21.86 23.41 -21.50
N ALA A 81 -22.79 22.45 -21.44
CA ALA A 81 -24.04 22.61 -20.72
C ALA A 81 -23.75 22.86 -19.23
N GLN A 82 -24.46 23.82 -18.62
CA GLN A 82 -24.34 24.15 -17.21
C GLN A 82 -25.57 23.65 -16.43
N PRO A 83 -25.40 23.10 -15.21
CA PRO A 83 -24.13 22.91 -14.51
C PRO A 83 -23.31 21.74 -15.09
N SER A 84 -22.00 21.92 -15.25
CA SER A 84 -21.11 20.81 -15.60
C SER A 84 -21.01 19.81 -14.46
N VAL A 85 -20.91 18.52 -14.81
CA VAL A 85 -20.66 17.41 -13.87
C VAL A 85 -19.38 17.64 -13.07
N ILE A 86 -18.34 18.18 -13.71
CA ILE A 86 -17.04 18.44 -13.08
C ILE A 86 -16.76 19.95 -13.19
N PRO A 87 -16.66 20.67 -12.05
CA PRO A 87 -16.36 22.09 -12.06
C PRO A 87 -14.99 22.41 -12.66
N ASP A 88 -14.88 23.57 -13.31
CA ASP A 88 -13.59 24.07 -13.81
C ASP A 88 -12.56 24.18 -12.69
N ASN A 89 -11.30 23.95 -13.05
CA ASN A 89 -10.12 23.93 -12.19
C ASN A 89 -10.11 22.84 -11.10
N ARG A 90 -11.13 21.97 -11.03
CA ARG A 90 -11.10 20.81 -10.13
C ARG A 90 -9.96 19.88 -10.55
N ARG A 91 -9.09 19.53 -9.61
CA ARG A 91 -8.03 18.54 -9.86
C ARG A 91 -8.65 17.14 -9.94
N VAL A 92 -8.42 16.46 -11.05
CA VAL A 92 -8.95 15.12 -11.30
C VAL A 92 -7.89 14.18 -11.87
N ALA A 93 -8.10 12.89 -11.61
CA ALA A 93 -7.38 11.81 -12.25
C ALA A 93 -8.32 11.13 -13.24
N ILE A 94 -7.88 11.00 -14.49
CA ILE A 94 -8.59 10.29 -15.55
C ILE A 94 -7.92 8.93 -15.70
N LYS A 95 -8.59 7.85 -15.29
CA LYS A 95 -8.08 6.49 -15.47
C LYS A 95 -8.62 5.90 -16.77
N HIS A 96 -7.78 5.86 -17.79
CA HIS A 96 -8.06 5.22 -19.09
C HIS A 96 -7.68 3.75 -19.02
N CYS A 97 -8.68 2.88 -19.00
CA CYS A 97 -8.53 1.43 -18.91
C CYS A 97 -7.95 0.88 -20.23
N LEU A 98 -6.86 0.13 -20.11
CA LEU A 98 -6.07 -0.38 -21.24
C LEU A 98 -5.51 -1.76 -20.90
N LEU A 99 -5.69 -2.76 -21.76
CA LEU A 99 -5.07 -4.07 -21.56
C LEU A 99 -3.61 -4.09 -22.08
N PRO A 100 -2.61 -4.43 -21.25
CA PRO A 100 -1.22 -4.52 -21.69
C PRO A 100 -0.94 -5.86 -22.40
N HIS A 101 0.14 -5.93 -23.18
CA HIS A 101 0.70 -7.21 -23.66
C HIS A 101 1.76 -7.80 -22.69
N GLY A 102 1.77 -7.37 -21.42
CA GLY A 102 2.78 -7.71 -20.42
C GLY A 102 3.96 -6.73 -20.38
N GLY A 103 4.67 -6.67 -19.25
CA GLY A 103 5.87 -5.85 -19.08
C GLY A 103 5.64 -4.33 -18.95
N GLY A 104 4.42 -3.89 -18.62
CA GLY A 104 4.11 -2.48 -18.35
C GLY A 104 4.13 -1.55 -19.58
N ARG A 105 4.04 -2.11 -20.80
CA ARG A 105 3.97 -1.31 -22.04
C ARG A 105 2.65 -1.57 -22.77
N PHE A 106 1.99 -0.49 -23.18
CA PHE A 106 0.81 -0.56 -24.04
C PHE A 106 1.23 -0.80 -25.48
N PRO A 107 0.60 -1.74 -26.20
CA PRO A 107 0.95 -2.03 -27.58
C PRO A 107 0.69 -0.82 -28.47
N ALA A 108 1.62 -0.56 -29.40
CA ALA A 108 1.37 0.42 -30.44
C ALA A 108 0.19 -0.05 -31.31
N ILE A 109 -0.84 0.78 -31.38
CA ILE A 109 -2.01 0.55 -32.24
C ILE A 109 -1.64 0.99 -33.66
N THR A 110 -1.17 0.04 -34.45
CA THR A 110 -0.69 0.27 -35.83
C THR A 110 -1.66 -0.21 -36.91
N THR A 111 -2.73 -0.90 -36.52
CA THR A 111 -3.73 -1.46 -37.45
C THR A 111 -5.13 -1.27 -36.90
N GLU A 112 -6.13 -1.24 -37.79
CA GLU A 112 -7.54 -1.12 -37.42
C GLU A 112 -8.00 -2.30 -36.54
N TRP A 113 -7.52 -3.51 -36.80
CA TRP A 113 -7.84 -4.68 -35.96
C TRP A 113 -7.37 -4.47 -34.51
N LYS A 114 -6.13 -4.00 -34.30
CA LYS A 114 -5.63 -3.69 -32.95
C LYS A 114 -6.43 -2.56 -32.29
N PHE A 115 -6.89 -1.60 -33.09
CA PHE A 115 -7.74 -0.51 -32.63
C PHE A 115 -9.06 -1.03 -32.09
N ARG A 116 -9.77 -1.87 -32.87
CA ARG A 116 -11.04 -2.48 -32.42
C ARG A 116 -10.84 -3.34 -31.18
N LYS A 117 -9.77 -4.15 -31.16
CA LYS A 117 -9.45 -5.00 -30.01
C LYS A 117 -9.19 -4.19 -28.73
N ALA A 118 -8.48 -3.06 -28.85
CA ALA A 118 -8.26 -2.14 -27.73
C ALA A 118 -9.56 -1.52 -27.20
N GLY A 119 -10.57 -1.33 -28.06
CA GLY A 119 -11.91 -0.91 -27.66
C GLY A 119 -12.62 -1.97 -26.81
N GLU A 120 -12.72 -3.20 -27.33
CA GLU A 120 -13.31 -4.35 -26.62
C GLU A 120 -12.66 -4.56 -25.25
N ASP A 121 -11.32 -4.61 -25.22
CA ASP A 121 -10.57 -4.87 -23.99
C ASP A 121 -10.71 -3.71 -22.99
N GLY A 122 -10.75 -2.46 -23.48
CA GLY A 122 -10.93 -1.27 -22.65
C GLY A 122 -12.31 -1.20 -22.01
N GLU A 123 -13.36 -1.56 -22.76
CA GLU A 123 -14.73 -1.65 -22.26
C GLU A 123 -14.86 -2.69 -21.15
N GLU A 124 -14.35 -3.90 -21.39
CA GLU A 124 -14.39 -4.99 -20.40
C GLU A 124 -13.64 -4.60 -19.11
N CYS A 125 -12.48 -3.95 -19.23
CA CYS A 125 -11.72 -3.46 -18.08
C CYS A 125 -12.49 -2.38 -17.31
N LEU A 126 -13.12 -1.42 -17.99
CA LEU A 126 -13.90 -0.37 -17.36
C LEU A 126 -15.11 -0.96 -16.62
N ASP A 127 -15.86 -1.87 -17.25
CA ASP A 127 -17.04 -2.50 -16.67
C ASP A 127 -16.68 -3.27 -15.40
N ARG A 128 -15.64 -4.10 -15.48
CA ARG A 128 -15.16 -4.88 -14.35
C ARG A 128 -14.75 -3.98 -13.19
N GLU A 129 -14.00 -2.92 -13.46
CA GLU A 129 -13.50 -2.06 -12.41
C GLU A 129 -14.62 -1.23 -11.75
N LEU A 130 -15.53 -0.66 -12.53
CA LEU A 130 -16.70 0.05 -11.99
C LEU A 130 -17.65 -0.88 -11.23
N GLU A 131 -17.80 -2.14 -11.67
CA GLU A 131 -18.56 -3.15 -10.94
C GLU A 131 -17.93 -3.48 -9.58
N VAL A 132 -16.61 -3.68 -9.53
CA VAL A 132 -15.91 -3.92 -8.27
C VAL A 132 -16.03 -2.70 -7.36
N LEU A 133 -15.83 -1.48 -7.87
CA LEU A 133 -16.02 -0.26 -7.09
C LEU A 133 -17.45 -0.19 -6.53
N GLN A 134 -18.46 -0.52 -7.33
CA GLN A 134 -19.86 -0.54 -6.88
C GLN A 134 -20.04 -1.48 -5.69
N ARG A 135 -19.56 -2.72 -5.82
CA ARG A 135 -19.64 -3.72 -4.75
C ARG A 135 -18.93 -3.25 -3.49
N LEU A 136 -17.73 -2.66 -3.60
CA LEU A 136 -17.01 -2.16 -2.42
C LEU A 136 -17.76 -1.02 -1.72
N HIS A 137 -18.41 -0.13 -2.47
CA HIS A 137 -19.27 0.91 -1.89
C HIS A 137 -20.51 0.33 -1.21
N ASP A 138 -21.18 -0.62 -1.85
CA ASP A 138 -22.39 -1.29 -1.33
C ASP A 138 -22.11 -2.13 -0.08
N SER A 139 -20.91 -2.73 0.04
CA SER A 139 -20.44 -3.45 1.22
C SER A 139 -20.10 -2.54 2.42
N GLY A 140 -20.36 -1.23 2.32
CA GLY A 140 -20.12 -0.26 3.39
C GLY A 140 -18.66 0.19 3.52
N CYS A 141 -17.82 -0.04 2.50
CA CYS A 141 -16.43 0.42 2.45
C CYS A 141 -16.26 1.74 1.68
N GLY A 142 -17.37 2.39 1.27
CA GLY A 142 -17.33 3.57 0.39
C GLY A 142 -16.54 4.76 0.92
N GLU A 143 -16.37 4.89 2.24
CA GLU A 143 -15.52 5.94 2.84
C GLU A 143 -14.00 5.67 2.71
N ARG A 144 -13.62 4.46 2.30
CA ARG A 144 -12.24 3.98 2.24
C ARG A 144 -11.84 3.49 0.85
N VAL A 145 -12.65 3.80 -0.16
CA VAL A 145 -12.40 3.49 -1.56
C VAL A 145 -12.59 4.76 -2.38
N VAL A 146 -11.82 4.92 -3.46
CA VAL A 146 -12.02 6.05 -4.38
C VAL A 146 -13.44 6.08 -4.94
N CYS A 147 -14.00 7.27 -5.11
CA CYS A 147 -15.32 7.46 -5.71
C CYS A 147 -15.17 8.13 -7.09
N PRO A 148 -15.52 7.44 -8.18
CA PRO A 148 -15.63 8.07 -9.49
C PRO A 148 -16.66 9.22 -9.49
N LEU A 149 -16.36 10.26 -10.25
CA LEU A 149 -17.20 11.44 -10.47
C LEU A 149 -17.98 11.34 -11.78
N ALA A 150 -17.39 10.71 -12.79
CA ALA A 150 -17.94 10.58 -14.13
C ALA A 150 -17.24 9.43 -14.88
N GLN A 151 -17.82 9.00 -15.99
CA GLN A 151 -17.24 8.00 -16.90
C GLN A 151 -17.25 8.50 -18.35
N THR A 152 -16.55 7.79 -19.23
CA THR A 152 -16.61 7.96 -20.67
C THR A 152 -16.54 6.61 -21.34
N ARG A 153 -17.36 6.43 -22.37
CA ARG A 153 -17.37 5.27 -23.25
C ARG A 153 -17.31 5.79 -24.68
N TRP A 154 -16.16 5.63 -25.30
CA TRP A 154 -15.95 6.09 -26.67
C TRP A 154 -15.18 5.06 -27.48
N ASP A 155 -15.81 4.56 -28.54
CA ASP A 155 -15.21 3.59 -29.46
C ASP A 155 -14.00 4.11 -30.23
N GLY A 156 -13.73 5.43 -30.16
CA GLY A 156 -12.73 6.07 -30.96
C GLY A 156 -13.17 6.26 -32.41
N LYS A 157 -12.22 6.64 -33.26
CA LYS A 157 -12.39 6.64 -34.71
C LYS A 157 -11.07 6.27 -35.37
N TRP A 158 -11.05 5.17 -36.12
CA TRP A 158 -9.89 4.82 -36.92
C TRP A 158 -9.73 5.80 -38.10
N PHE A 159 -8.51 6.26 -38.32
CA PHE A 159 -8.11 7.04 -39.49
C PHE A 159 -6.98 6.27 -40.17
N ASP A 160 -7.05 6.03 -41.48
CA ASP A 160 -5.99 5.30 -42.18
C ASP A 160 -4.70 6.12 -42.30
N ASP A 161 -4.84 7.44 -42.49
CA ASP A 161 -3.72 8.37 -42.57
C ASP A 161 -3.03 8.56 -41.19
N PRO A 162 -1.74 8.19 -41.06
CA PRO A 162 -0.97 8.45 -39.85
C PRO A 162 -0.88 9.94 -39.47
N ALA A 163 -0.91 10.86 -40.45
CA ALA A 163 -0.86 12.30 -40.16
C ALA A 163 -2.14 12.78 -39.47
N GLU A 164 -3.31 12.28 -39.88
CA GLU A 164 -4.57 12.55 -39.18
C GLU A 164 -4.57 11.99 -37.76
N ARG A 165 -4.05 10.76 -37.57
CA ARG A 165 -3.89 10.15 -36.24
C ARG A 165 -2.94 10.94 -35.33
N ALA A 166 -1.97 11.65 -35.88
CA ALA A 166 -1.05 12.48 -35.11
C ALA A 166 -1.67 13.81 -34.63
N CYS A 167 -2.72 14.30 -35.32
CA CYS A 167 -3.32 15.61 -35.05
C CYS A 167 -4.70 15.53 -34.35
N ARG A 168 -5.26 14.34 -34.16
CA ARG A 168 -6.60 14.15 -33.58
C ARG A 168 -6.57 13.11 -32.47
N TRP A 169 -7.47 13.23 -31.51
CA TRP A 169 -7.72 12.14 -30.57
C TRP A 169 -8.54 11.11 -31.36
N TRP A 170 -8.04 9.89 -31.45
CA TRP A 170 -8.61 8.85 -32.31
C TRP A 170 -8.81 7.53 -31.58
N MET A 171 -8.08 7.28 -30.49
CA MET A 171 -8.05 6.01 -29.78
C MET A 171 -9.36 5.72 -29.03
N PRO A 172 -9.81 4.45 -28.94
CA PRO A 172 -10.93 4.09 -28.09
C PRO A 172 -10.60 4.49 -26.66
N THR A 173 -11.55 5.13 -25.98
CA THR A 173 -11.36 5.66 -24.64
C THR A 173 -12.49 5.24 -23.73
N TYR A 174 -12.19 4.23 -22.93
CA TYR A 174 -12.99 3.72 -21.84
C TYR A 174 -12.31 4.13 -20.55
N ALA A 175 -12.91 5.08 -19.83
CA ALA A 175 -12.27 5.70 -18.68
C ALA A 175 -13.29 6.13 -17.64
N TYR A 176 -12.82 6.31 -16.41
CA TYR A 176 -13.55 7.05 -15.40
C TYR A 176 -12.67 8.14 -14.80
N VAL A 177 -13.33 9.17 -14.28
CA VAL A 177 -12.70 10.36 -13.69
C VAL A 177 -12.96 10.34 -12.20
N MET A 178 -11.92 10.56 -11.40
CA MET A 178 -11.99 10.61 -9.94
C MET A 178 -11.25 11.85 -9.41
N PRO A 179 -11.46 12.27 -8.15
CA PRO A 179 -10.65 13.32 -7.55
C PRO A 179 -9.16 12.97 -7.62
N ALA A 180 -8.32 13.96 -7.94
CA ALA A 180 -6.87 13.80 -7.79
C ALA A 180 -6.46 14.20 -6.38
N TYR A 181 -5.85 13.25 -5.66
CA TYR A 181 -5.37 13.46 -4.30
C TYR A 181 -4.00 14.13 -4.32
N ARG A 182 -3.86 15.22 -3.54
CA ARG A 182 -2.71 16.13 -3.63
C ARG A 182 -1.38 15.45 -3.28
N LEU A 183 -1.40 14.57 -2.29
CA LEU A 183 -0.22 13.82 -1.85
C LEU A 183 0.02 12.54 -2.68
N GLY A 184 -0.89 12.22 -3.60
CA GLY A 184 -0.79 11.04 -4.47
C GLY A 184 -0.94 9.73 -3.70
N SER A 185 -0.25 8.70 -4.16
CA SER A 185 -0.20 7.40 -3.51
C SER A 185 0.78 7.37 -2.33
N VAL A 186 0.61 6.42 -1.41
CA VAL A 186 1.56 6.13 -0.31
C VAL A 186 2.97 5.97 -0.87
N ARG A 187 3.14 5.25 -2.00
CA ARG A 187 4.42 5.12 -2.72
C ARG A 187 5.01 6.48 -3.06
N SER A 188 4.24 7.33 -3.74
CA SER A 188 4.70 8.64 -4.20
C SER A 188 5.08 9.54 -3.03
N LEU A 189 4.30 9.51 -1.95
CA LEU A 189 4.57 10.29 -0.75
C LEU A 189 5.82 9.80 0.00
N LEU A 190 6.00 8.49 0.17
CA LEU A 190 7.22 7.92 0.77
C LEU A 190 8.47 8.29 -0.04
N ASP A 191 8.40 8.22 -1.36
CA ASP A 191 9.49 8.63 -2.24
C ASP A 191 9.78 10.13 -2.10
N ASP A 192 8.75 10.97 -2.03
CA ASP A 192 8.90 12.40 -1.79
C ASP A 192 9.50 12.71 -0.40
N ILE A 193 9.14 11.96 0.64
CA ILE A 193 9.73 12.11 1.98
C ILE A 193 11.21 11.69 1.98
N CYS A 194 11.52 10.55 1.39
CA CYS A 194 12.89 10.05 1.29
C CYS A 194 13.80 11.04 0.54
N ASN A 195 13.27 11.67 -0.52
CA ASN A 195 13.95 12.68 -1.32
C ASN A 195 13.80 14.12 -0.80
N ARG A 196 13.22 14.33 0.39
CA ARG A 196 13.02 15.64 1.03
C ARG A 196 12.24 16.64 0.17
N ARG A 197 11.27 16.15 -0.60
CA ARG A 197 10.34 16.93 -1.44
C ARG A 197 8.95 17.07 -0.82
N ALA A 198 8.61 16.23 0.16
CA ALA A 198 7.31 16.27 0.82
C ALA A 198 7.17 17.50 1.75
N PRO A 199 5.98 18.12 1.85
CA PRO A 199 5.72 19.16 2.84
C PRO A 199 5.91 18.62 4.27
N GLU A 200 6.61 19.38 5.12
CA GLU A 200 6.99 18.91 6.46
C GLU A 200 5.77 18.57 7.34
N ALA A 201 4.72 19.38 7.31
CA ALA A 201 3.49 19.12 8.07
C ALA A 201 2.80 17.82 7.63
N ALA A 202 2.71 17.59 6.32
CA ALA A 202 2.13 16.38 5.75
C ALA A 202 2.97 15.14 6.12
N GLN A 203 4.29 15.23 5.99
CA GLN A 203 5.22 14.17 6.39
C GLN A 203 5.07 13.82 7.88
N ARG A 204 5.07 14.82 8.77
CA ARG A 204 4.96 14.59 10.22
C ARG A 204 3.67 13.88 10.58
N HIS A 205 2.55 14.29 9.98
CA HIS A 205 1.26 13.66 10.21
C HIS A 205 1.24 12.22 9.68
N PHE A 206 1.60 12.04 8.41
CA PHE A 206 1.60 10.75 7.71
C PHE A 206 2.52 9.69 8.36
N LEU A 207 3.68 10.10 8.84
CA LEU A 207 4.62 9.18 9.50
C LEU A 207 4.38 9.02 11.01
N SER A 208 3.40 9.74 11.58
CA SER A 208 3.11 9.65 13.00
C SER A 208 2.63 8.24 13.37
N MET A 209 3.07 7.73 14.52
CA MET A 209 2.62 6.41 14.99
C MET A 209 1.09 6.31 15.16
N PRO A 210 0.37 7.34 15.65
CA PRO A 210 -1.09 7.31 15.67
C PRO A 210 -1.72 7.12 14.29
N PHE A 211 -1.20 7.82 13.27
CA PHE A 211 -1.72 7.70 11.91
C PHE A 211 -1.48 6.30 11.34
N ILE A 212 -0.23 5.81 11.39
CA ILE A 212 0.12 4.48 10.86
C ILE A 212 -0.72 3.41 11.57
N ALA A 213 -0.73 3.39 12.90
CA ALA A 213 -1.46 2.38 13.66
C ALA A 213 -2.99 2.46 13.43
N GLY A 214 -3.54 3.67 13.38
CA GLY A 214 -4.96 3.91 13.11
C GLY A 214 -5.40 3.46 11.73
N GLU A 215 -4.62 3.75 10.69
CA GLU A 215 -4.91 3.35 9.32
C GLU A 215 -4.75 1.84 9.13
N MET A 216 -3.76 1.20 9.76
CA MET A 216 -3.63 -0.27 9.75
C MET A 216 -4.84 -0.97 10.39
N ALA A 217 -5.34 -0.44 11.52
CA ALA A 217 -6.52 -0.97 12.18
C ALA A 217 -7.80 -0.75 11.34
N THR A 218 -7.92 0.43 10.74
CA THR A 218 -9.10 0.78 9.96
C THR A 218 -9.17 0.00 8.66
N LEU A 219 -8.08 -0.02 7.89
CA LEU A 219 -8.02 -0.75 6.61
C LEU A 219 -8.20 -2.26 6.82
N LEU A 220 -7.64 -2.86 7.88
CA LEU A 220 -7.92 -4.27 8.18
C LEU A 220 -9.39 -4.50 8.55
N GLY A 221 -10.02 -3.54 9.22
CA GLY A 221 -11.46 -3.57 9.48
C GLY A 221 -12.27 -3.57 8.18
N GLU A 222 -11.90 -2.74 7.20
CA GLU A 222 -12.53 -2.72 5.88
C GLU A 222 -12.26 -4.01 5.09
N LEU A 223 -11.02 -4.49 5.06
CA LEU A 223 -10.68 -5.76 4.39
C LEU A 223 -11.54 -6.91 4.93
N ARG A 224 -11.74 -6.99 6.24
CA ARG A 224 -12.62 -8.01 6.83
C ARG A 224 -14.06 -7.91 6.37
N LYS A 225 -14.59 -6.70 6.16
CA LYS A 225 -15.93 -6.52 5.57
C LYS A 225 -15.94 -7.03 4.14
N ILE A 226 -14.93 -6.69 3.34
CA ILE A 226 -14.79 -7.08 1.93
C ILE A 226 -14.63 -8.61 1.77
N HIS A 227 -13.86 -9.24 2.67
CA HIS A 227 -13.64 -10.69 2.68
C HIS A 227 -14.84 -11.50 3.18
N ASP A 228 -15.79 -10.87 3.87
CA ASP A 228 -16.98 -11.55 4.37
C ASP A 228 -17.85 -12.02 3.19
N PRO A 229 -18.09 -13.33 3.03
CA PRO A 229 -18.94 -13.83 1.94
C PRO A 229 -20.40 -13.40 2.08
N GLU A 230 -20.90 -13.14 3.29
CA GLU A 230 -22.31 -12.80 3.54
C GLU A 230 -22.59 -11.33 3.26
N ASN A 231 -21.66 -10.44 3.63
CA ASN A 231 -21.86 -9.00 3.61
C ASN A 231 -20.92 -8.26 2.63
N GLY A 232 -19.83 -8.90 2.20
CA GLY A 232 -18.75 -8.30 1.40
C GLY A 232 -18.54 -8.93 0.03
N GLU A 233 -19.38 -9.88 -0.38
CA GLU A 233 -19.24 -10.70 -1.60
C GLU A 233 -18.02 -11.64 -1.62
N GLY A 234 -17.26 -11.73 -0.52
CA GLY A 234 -16.08 -12.57 -0.40
C GLY A 234 -14.99 -12.22 -1.41
N LEU A 235 -14.74 -10.91 -1.62
CA LEU A 235 -13.79 -10.40 -2.59
C LEU A 235 -12.41 -10.26 -1.98
N MET A 236 -11.35 -10.64 -2.69
CA MET A 236 -9.96 -10.33 -2.36
C MET A 236 -9.46 -9.26 -3.32
N ILE A 237 -8.82 -8.21 -2.81
CA ILE A 237 -8.28 -7.07 -3.58
C ILE A 237 -7.09 -7.49 -4.45
N GLN A 238 -6.25 -8.38 -3.95
CA GLN A 238 -5.07 -8.97 -4.62
C GLN A 238 -3.90 -8.01 -4.91
N ASP A 239 -4.13 -6.75 -5.26
CA ASP A 239 -3.06 -5.78 -5.56
C ASP A 239 -3.00 -4.64 -4.55
N LEU A 240 -3.07 -4.98 -3.26
CA LEU A 240 -2.92 -4.00 -2.20
C LEU A 240 -1.44 -3.57 -2.07
N THR A 241 -1.10 -2.42 -2.64
CA THR A 241 0.27 -1.88 -2.66
C THR A 241 0.31 -0.43 -2.18
N PRO A 242 1.48 0.13 -1.79
CA PRO A 242 1.61 1.57 -1.58
C PRO A 242 1.27 2.39 -2.83
N GLY A 243 1.33 1.81 -4.03
CA GLY A 243 0.89 2.46 -5.27
C GLY A 243 -0.62 2.61 -5.38
N ASN A 244 -1.36 1.66 -4.80
CA ASN A 244 -2.83 1.56 -4.88
C ASN A 244 -3.54 2.04 -3.60
N LEU A 245 -2.80 2.67 -2.69
CA LEU A 245 -3.33 3.39 -1.54
C LEU A 245 -3.10 4.89 -1.75
N LEU A 246 -4.17 5.66 -1.91
CA LEU A 246 -4.11 7.11 -2.08
C LEU A 246 -4.23 7.83 -0.74
N VAL A 247 -3.53 8.94 -0.60
CA VAL A 247 -3.51 9.74 0.62
C VAL A 247 -4.45 10.93 0.45
N ASP A 248 -5.59 10.90 1.15
CA ASP A 248 -6.54 12.00 1.23
C ASP A 248 -6.21 12.88 2.43
N ASP A 249 -5.62 14.04 2.16
CA ASP A 249 -5.18 15.02 3.15
C ASP A 249 -6.19 16.14 3.41
N GLU A 250 -7.40 16.02 2.86
CA GLU A 250 -8.51 16.96 3.08
C GLU A 250 -9.62 16.33 3.94
N TYR A 251 -9.36 15.17 4.56
CA TYR A 251 -10.38 14.43 5.29
C TYR A 251 -10.86 15.17 6.56
N VAL A 252 -12.13 15.59 6.53
CA VAL A 252 -12.78 16.38 7.59
C VAL A 252 -13.21 15.52 8.80
N GLY A 253 -13.23 14.19 8.68
CA GLY A 253 -13.74 13.26 9.71
C GLY A 253 -12.85 13.03 10.94
N GLY A 254 -12.08 14.05 11.37
CA GLY A 254 -11.42 14.06 12.68
C GLY A 254 -9.90 13.78 12.70
N GLY A 255 -9.29 13.45 11.55
CA GLY A 255 -7.85 13.19 11.44
C GLY A 255 -7.06 14.13 10.53
N GLY A 256 -7.71 14.82 9.58
CA GLY A 256 -7.03 15.64 8.57
C GLY A 256 -6.28 14.83 7.50
N MET A 257 -6.16 13.51 7.64
CA MET A 257 -5.61 12.61 6.63
C MET A 257 -6.22 11.22 6.75
N ARG A 258 -6.37 10.50 5.63
CA ARG A 258 -6.74 9.07 5.57
C ARG A 258 -6.18 8.38 4.33
N LEU A 259 -6.17 7.06 4.33
CA LEU A 259 -5.85 6.24 3.17
C LEU A 259 -7.12 5.72 2.48
N LEU A 260 -7.07 5.69 1.15
CA LEU A 260 -8.14 5.20 0.28
C LEU A 260 -7.62 4.09 -0.63
N LEU A 261 -8.35 2.99 -0.71
CA LEU A 261 -8.16 1.93 -1.69
C LEU A 261 -8.46 2.49 -3.08
N ALA A 262 -7.50 2.32 -3.98
CA ALA A 262 -7.62 2.64 -5.39
C ALA A 262 -7.26 1.43 -6.25
N ASP A 263 -7.66 1.46 -7.51
CA ASP A 263 -7.36 0.41 -8.49
C ASP A 263 -7.77 -1.01 -8.04
N PRO A 264 -9.05 -1.26 -7.75
CA PRO A 264 -9.49 -2.60 -7.37
C PRO A 264 -9.72 -3.50 -8.60
N GLY A 265 -9.14 -3.17 -9.77
CA GLY A 265 -9.37 -3.88 -11.03
C GLY A 265 -8.91 -5.35 -11.01
N MET A 266 -8.01 -5.69 -10.06
CA MET A 266 -7.56 -7.05 -9.82
C MET A 266 -8.45 -7.84 -8.85
N ALA A 267 -9.43 -7.21 -8.18
CA ALA A 267 -10.17 -7.90 -7.15
C ALA A 267 -10.99 -9.07 -7.71
N ALA A 268 -11.06 -10.17 -6.97
CA ALA A 268 -11.81 -11.36 -7.38
C ALA A 268 -12.37 -12.12 -6.17
N LYS A 269 -13.40 -12.94 -6.39
CA LYS A 269 -13.98 -13.77 -5.32
C LYS A 269 -12.96 -14.80 -4.82
N ILE A 270 -12.76 -14.85 -3.51
CA ILE A 270 -11.84 -15.78 -2.81
C ILE A 270 -12.14 -17.24 -3.20
N GLU A 271 -13.43 -17.60 -3.28
CA GLU A 271 -13.85 -18.95 -3.67
C GLU A 271 -13.39 -19.33 -5.09
N LEU A 272 -13.41 -18.39 -6.03
CA LEU A 272 -12.93 -18.61 -7.40
C LEU A 272 -11.42 -18.80 -7.43
N LEU A 273 -10.68 -17.98 -6.67
CA LEU A 273 -9.23 -18.09 -6.54
C LEU A 273 -8.83 -19.45 -5.94
N LYS A 274 -9.53 -19.92 -4.91
CA LYS A 274 -9.29 -21.22 -4.26
C LYS A 274 -9.60 -22.41 -5.18
N ARG A 275 -10.58 -22.28 -6.09
CA ARG A 275 -11.00 -23.35 -7.02
C ARG A 275 -10.13 -23.47 -8.26
N SER A 276 -9.33 -22.46 -8.59
CA SER A 276 -8.50 -22.46 -9.79
C SER A 276 -7.31 -23.42 -9.66
N THR A 277 -7.55 -24.72 -9.85
CA THR A 277 -6.54 -25.78 -9.77
C THR A 277 -5.60 -25.82 -10.98
N ASP A 278 -6.00 -25.25 -12.12
CA ASP A 278 -5.29 -25.55 -13.38
C ASP A 278 -4.05 -24.69 -13.62
N ARG A 279 -3.99 -23.43 -13.16
CA ARG A 279 -2.79 -22.55 -13.24
C ARG A 279 -2.83 -21.42 -12.22
N PRO A 280 -2.67 -21.68 -10.92
CA PRO A 280 -2.87 -20.64 -9.91
C PRO A 280 -1.86 -19.47 -10.01
N ARG A 281 -0.67 -19.67 -10.59
CA ARG A 281 0.29 -18.59 -10.92
C ARG A 281 -0.24 -17.55 -11.92
N ARG A 282 -1.27 -17.87 -12.73
CA ARG A 282 -1.92 -16.91 -13.64
C ARG A 282 -2.83 -15.92 -12.94
N HIS A 283 -3.20 -16.21 -11.69
CA HIS A 283 -4.10 -15.39 -10.90
C HIS A 283 -3.35 -14.51 -9.89
N VAL A 284 -2.04 -14.72 -9.69
CA VAL A 284 -1.22 -13.85 -8.83
C VAL A 284 -0.93 -12.58 -9.61
N THR A 285 -1.52 -11.49 -9.15
CA THR A 285 -1.56 -10.25 -9.94
C THR A 285 -0.99 -9.06 -9.18
N GLY A 286 -0.87 -9.14 -7.85
CA GLY A 286 -0.38 -8.05 -7.02
C GLY A 286 1.11 -8.07 -6.69
N THR A 287 1.73 -6.89 -6.64
CA THR A 287 3.19 -6.73 -6.48
C THR A 287 3.71 -7.32 -5.16
N TRP A 288 3.01 -7.11 -4.04
CA TRP A 288 3.40 -7.64 -2.73
C TRP A 288 3.01 -9.09 -2.52
N LEU A 289 1.99 -9.58 -3.23
CA LEU A 289 1.67 -11.00 -3.23
C LEU A 289 2.81 -11.85 -3.79
N TRP A 290 3.71 -11.30 -4.60
CA TRP A 290 4.94 -12.01 -4.96
C TRP A 290 5.90 -12.21 -3.78
N GLY A 291 5.78 -11.45 -2.69
CA GLY A 291 6.44 -11.72 -1.42
C GLY A 291 5.70 -12.73 -0.54
N CYS A 292 4.44 -13.06 -0.85
CA CYS A 292 3.70 -14.11 -0.18
C CYS A 292 4.05 -15.45 -0.84
N MET A 293 4.75 -16.32 -0.11
CA MET A 293 5.08 -17.67 -0.58
C MET A 293 3.81 -18.41 -1.01
N ALA A 294 2.75 -18.33 -0.21
CA ALA A 294 1.47 -18.96 -0.54
C ALA A 294 0.98 -18.55 -1.94
N ALA A 295 0.94 -17.25 -2.21
CA ALA A 295 0.53 -16.73 -3.52
C ALA A 295 1.49 -17.16 -4.63
N ARG A 296 2.83 -17.09 -4.44
CA ARG A 296 3.83 -17.53 -5.44
C ARG A 296 3.65 -18.98 -5.91
N SER A 297 3.26 -19.86 -4.98
CA SER A 297 3.02 -21.28 -5.26
C SER A 297 1.56 -21.56 -5.62
N GLY A 298 0.74 -20.51 -5.73
CA GLY A 298 -0.61 -20.61 -6.23
C GLY A 298 -1.66 -21.06 -5.20
N SER A 299 -1.35 -20.89 -3.92
CA SER A 299 -2.31 -21.04 -2.84
C SER A 299 -2.82 -19.65 -2.45
N PHE A 300 -4.10 -19.39 -2.69
CA PHE A 300 -4.74 -18.14 -2.26
C PHE A 300 -5.53 -18.38 -0.98
N ASP A 301 -5.10 -17.73 0.10
CA ASP A 301 -5.84 -17.63 1.35
C ASP A 301 -6.30 -16.18 1.58
N GLU A 302 -7.37 -16.02 2.35
CA GLU A 302 -7.92 -14.72 2.73
C GLU A 302 -6.89 -13.81 3.45
N GLY A 303 -5.84 -14.38 4.05
CA GLY A 303 -4.79 -13.60 4.73
C GLY A 303 -3.79 -12.93 3.79
N ALA A 304 -3.88 -13.13 2.48
CA ALA A 304 -2.92 -12.57 1.53
C ALA A 304 -3.05 -11.04 1.36
N ASP A 305 -4.25 -10.48 1.50
CA ASP A 305 -4.43 -9.02 1.58
C ASP A 305 -3.93 -8.46 2.92
N LEU A 306 -4.12 -9.18 4.03
CA LEU A 306 -3.49 -8.84 5.33
C LEU A 306 -1.96 -8.78 5.23
N TYR A 307 -1.33 -9.73 4.54
CA TYR A 307 0.12 -9.69 4.30
C TYR A 307 0.53 -8.41 3.58
N SER A 308 -0.19 -8.10 2.49
CA SER A 308 0.12 -6.94 1.65
C SER A 308 -0.10 -5.64 2.41
N LEU A 309 -1.18 -5.53 3.18
CA LEU A 309 -1.45 -4.40 4.07
C LEU A 309 -0.32 -4.23 5.08
N SER A 310 0.12 -5.33 5.70
CA SER A 310 1.21 -5.32 6.68
C SER A 310 2.54 -4.90 6.06
N ALA A 311 2.82 -5.30 4.81
CA ALA A 311 4.00 -4.88 4.07
C ALA A 311 3.98 -3.36 3.80
N VAL A 312 2.83 -2.79 3.41
CA VAL A 312 2.67 -1.33 3.31
C VAL A 312 2.96 -0.64 4.65
N GLY A 313 2.40 -1.17 5.74
CA GLY A 313 2.66 -0.64 7.08
C GLY A 313 4.13 -0.72 7.48
N VAL A 314 4.85 -1.79 7.09
CA VAL A 314 6.31 -1.90 7.28
C VAL A 314 7.06 -0.80 6.53
N GLU A 315 6.71 -0.50 5.29
CA GLU A 315 7.38 0.57 4.53
C GLU A 315 7.17 1.94 5.18
N MET A 316 5.94 2.25 5.59
CA MET A 316 5.63 3.48 6.32
C MET A 316 6.41 3.56 7.63
N TRP A 317 6.45 2.46 8.38
CA TRP A 317 7.19 2.37 9.64
C TRP A 317 8.69 2.57 9.42
N LEU A 318 9.31 1.85 8.48
CA LEU A 318 10.75 1.98 8.18
C LEU A 318 11.15 3.42 7.84
N VAL A 319 10.35 4.10 7.02
CA VAL A 319 10.61 5.51 6.68
C VAL A 319 10.43 6.42 7.90
N ALA A 320 9.43 6.18 8.76
CA ALA A 320 9.26 6.91 10.02
C ALA A 320 10.47 6.74 10.96
N GLU A 321 11.07 5.55 10.97
CA GLU A 321 12.26 5.20 11.75
C GLU A 321 13.57 5.75 11.17
N GLY A 322 13.51 6.40 9.99
CA GLY A 322 14.66 7.02 9.35
C GLY A 322 15.40 6.13 8.35
N ALA A 323 14.90 4.92 8.07
CA ALA A 323 15.43 4.12 6.99
C ALA A 323 15.12 4.76 5.63
N LEU A 324 16.09 4.71 4.71
CA LEU A 324 15.89 5.07 3.31
C LEU A 324 15.38 3.83 2.57
N ALA A 325 14.11 3.51 2.76
CA ALA A 325 13.42 2.45 2.04
C ALA A 325 12.41 3.11 1.08
N THR A 326 12.82 3.37 -0.16
CA THR A 326 11.85 3.76 -1.20
C THR A 326 11.07 2.53 -1.65
N ALA A 327 9.81 2.70 -2.05
CA ALA A 327 8.99 1.58 -2.52
C ALA A 327 9.62 0.92 -3.77
N GLU A 328 10.28 1.70 -4.63
CA GLU A 328 11.00 1.19 -5.80
C GLU A 328 12.19 0.29 -5.40
N GLN A 329 12.98 0.67 -4.40
CA GLN A 329 14.05 -0.18 -3.88
C GLN A 329 13.48 -1.46 -3.29
N THR A 330 12.39 -1.37 -2.53
CA THR A 330 11.74 -2.55 -1.95
C THR A 330 11.22 -3.49 -3.03
N VAL A 331 10.56 -2.97 -4.08
CA VAL A 331 10.10 -3.75 -5.23
C VAL A 331 11.26 -4.37 -6.00
N LEU A 332 12.36 -3.64 -6.22
CA LEU A 332 13.54 -4.17 -6.90
C LEU A 332 14.19 -5.30 -6.11
N MET A 333 14.25 -5.18 -4.78
CA MET A 333 14.74 -6.23 -3.89
C MET A 333 13.81 -7.46 -3.90
N LEU A 334 12.49 -7.27 -3.93
CA LEU A 334 11.55 -8.38 -4.12
C LEU A 334 11.73 -9.10 -5.47
N HIS A 335 12.02 -8.36 -6.54
CA HIS A 335 12.26 -8.95 -7.87
C HIS A 335 13.56 -9.76 -7.92
N LEU A 336 14.63 -9.31 -7.26
CA LEU A 336 15.90 -10.05 -7.19
C LEU A 336 15.74 -11.44 -6.55
N ASP A 337 14.73 -11.61 -5.69
CA ASP A 337 14.48 -12.86 -4.96
C ASP A 337 13.36 -13.71 -5.56
N GLN A 338 12.85 -13.30 -6.72
CA GLN A 338 12.14 -14.21 -7.61
C GLN A 338 13.12 -15.15 -8.34
N ASP A 339 14.44 -14.91 -8.23
CA ASP A 339 15.47 -15.82 -8.72
C ASP A 339 15.40 -17.16 -7.93
N PRO A 340 15.19 -18.32 -8.60
CA PRO A 340 15.06 -19.62 -7.94
C PRO A 340 16.25 -20.02 -7.05
N GLY A 341 17.40 -19.33 -7.17
CA GLY A 341 18.58 -19.52 -6.33
C GLY A 341 18.61 -18.73 -5.02
N MET A 342 17.69 -17.80 -4.76
CA MET A 342 17.73 -16.87 -3.61
C MET A 342 16.42 -16.90 -2.78
N PRO A 343 16.28 -17.80 -1.79
CA PRO A 343 15.03 -18.00 -1.05
C PRO A 343 14.72 -16.94 0.05
N HIS A 344 15.12 -15.67 -0.08
CA HIS A 344 15.27 -14.77 1.08
C HIS A 344 14.59 -13.35 1.05
N ALA A 345 13.67 -13.00 0.14
CA ALA A 345 13.13 -11.61 0.07
C ALA A 345 12.12 -11.25 1.12
N VAL A 346 11.19 -12.18 1.34
CA VAL A 346 10.22 -12.12 2.42
C VAL A 346 10.98 -11.94 3.74
N GLN A 347 12.17 -12.56 3.81
CA GLN A 347 13.08 -12.37 4.91
C GLN A 347 13.72 -10.99 4.87
N PHE A 348 14.11 -10.41 3.73
CA PHE A 348 14.75 -9.09 3.68
C PHE A 348 13.94 -7.99 4.38
N LEU A 349 12.67 -7.76 4.03
CA LEU A 349 11.87 -6.71 4.68
C LEU A 349 11.80 -6.93 6.20
N ARG A 350 11.62 -8.18 6.61
CA ARG A 350 11.56 -8.58 8.02
C ARG A 350 12.91 -8.40 8.73
N HIS A 351 14.01 -8.70 8.05
CA HIS A 351 15.38 -8.50 8.52
C HIS A 351 15.71 -7.02 8.58
N LEU A 352 15.26 -6.21 7.64
CA LEU A 352 15.45 -4.77 7.65
C LEU A 352 14.73 -4.13 8.84
N VAL A 353 13.50 -4.58 9.15
CA VAL A 353 12.81 -4.19 10.39
C VAL A 353 13.64 -4.61 11.60
N LEU A 354 14.08 -5.87 11.66
CA LEU A 354 14.90 -6.35 12.77
C LEU A 354 16.21 -5.57 12.95
N GLU A 355 16.93 -5.26 11.87
CA GLU A 355 18.17 -4.50 11.94
C GLU A 355 17.92 -3.03 12.31
N THR A 356 16.83 -2.42 11.85
CA THR A 356 16.39 -1.09 12.29
C THR A 356 16.13 -1.07 13.79
N VAL A 357 15.38 -2.06 14.27
CA VAL A 357 15.09 -2.30 15.69
C VAL A 357 16.37 -2.50 16.51
N LYS A 358 17.28 -3.40 16.08
CA LYS A 358 18.57 -3.64 16.75
C LYS A 358 19.44 -2.40 16.78
N THR A 359 19.42 -1.62 15.70
CA THR A 359 20.19 -0.37 15.63
C THR A 359 19.69 0.62 16.67
N HIS A 360 18.38 0.78 16.84
CA HIS A 360 17.84 1.59 17.94
C HIS A 360 18.18 1.04 19.33
N HIS A 361 18.15 -0.28 19.51
CA HIS A 361 18.50 -0.91 20.79
C HIS A 361 19.96 -0.71 21.20
N ARG A 362 20.89 -0.72 20.23
CA ARG A 362 22.35 -0.62 20.46
C ARG A 362 22.88 0.82 20.42
N GLU A 363 22.03 1.82 20.65
CA GLU A 363 22.38 3.26 20.59
C GLU A 363 22.85 3.75 19.19
N GLY A 364 22.38 3.12 18.12
CA GLY A 364 22.78 3.42 16.74
C GLY A 364 22.26 4.76 16.19
N LYS A 365 22.96 5.28 15.18
CA LYS A 365 22.78 6.60 14.53
C LYS A 365 21.49 6.78 13.69
N LEU A 366 20.48 5.93 13.83
CA LEU A 366 19.23 6.14 13.10
C LEU A 366 18.47 7.29 13.76
N ASN A 367 18.26 8.36 13.00
CA ASN A 367 17.48 9.51 13.42
C ASN A 367 16.04 9.32 12.93
N PRO A 368 15.06 9.04 13.81
CA PRO A 368 13.66 8.96 13.43
C PRO A 368 13.23 10.26 12.76
N ARG A 369 12.40 10.16 11.72
CA ARG A 369 11.88 11.34 10.99
C ARG A 369 10.77 12.07 11.75
N VAL A 370 10.21 11.41 12.75
CA VAL A 370 9.16 11.92 13.62
C VAL A 370 9.45 11.59 15.07
N THR A 371 8.98 12.45 15.98
CA THR A 371 8.97 12.15 17.40
C THR A 371 8.11 10.91 17.65
N ARG A 372 8.62 9.97 18.44
CA ARG A 372 7.92 8.72 18.76
C ARG A 372 8.30 8.21 20.12
N ASN A 373 7.40 7.45 20.72
CA ASN A 373 7.69 6.61 21.88
C ASN A 373 8.27 5.28 21.37
N LEU A 374 9.55 5.03 21.66
CA LEU A 374 10.28 3.86 21.14
C LEU A 374 9.57 2.52 21.43
N PRO A 375 9.08 2.24 22.67
CA PRO A 375 8.38 0.98 22.94
C PRO A 375 7.10 0.80 22.13
N VAL A 376 6.36 1.90 21.87
CA VAL A 376 5.12 1.85 21.09
C VAL A 376 5.41 1.56 19.62
N SER A 377 6.46 2.16 19.06
CA SER A 377 6.93 1.83 17.72
C SER A 377 7.43 0.38 17.63
N TRP A 378 8.10 -0.16 18.67
CA TRP A 378 8.50 -1.56 18.71
C TRP A 378 7.33 -2.56 18.74
N LEU A 379 6.29 -2.28 19.53
CA LEU A 379 5.06 -3.10 19.50
C LEU A 379 4.42 -3.06 18.11
N GLY A 380 4.45 -1.91 17.44
CA GLY A 380 4.03 -1.76 16.06
C GLY A 380 4.83 -2.59 15.06
N ALA A 381 6.16 -2.49 15.12
CA ALA A 381 7.07 -3.28 14.30
C ALA A 381 6.79 -4.79 14.45
N TRP A 382 6.56 -5.24 15.69
CA TRP A 382 6.19 -6.63 15.98
C TRP A 382 4.84 -7.00 15.35
N ALA A 383 3.79 -6.18 15.53
CA ALA A 383 2.47 -6.41 14.94
C ALA A 383 2.53 -6.51 13.40
N LEU A 384 3.28 -5.60 12.76
CA LEU A 384 3.51 -5.60 11.32
C LEU A 384 4.26 -6.86 10.85
N LEU A 385 5.30 -7.27 11.58
CA LEU A 385 6.03 -8.52 11.31
C LEU A 385 5.15 -9.77 11.46
N LEU A 386 4.17 -9.78 12.34
CA LEU A 386 3.23 -10.91 12.42
C LEU A 386 2.28 -10.94 11.23
N GLY A 387 1.77 -9.79 10.83
CA GLY A 387 0.87 -9.68 9.68
C GLY A 387 1.53 -10.02 8.34
N CYS A 388 2.84 -9.77 8.19
CA CYS A 388 3.62 -10.20 7.01
C CYS A 388 4.38 -11.52 7.21
N ARG A 389 4.01 -12.34 8.19
CA ARG A 389 4.57 -13.70 8.34
C ARG A 389 3.96 -14.62 7.28
N ASP A 390 4.74 -15.56 6.77
CA ASP A 390 4.27 -16.58 5.83
C ASP A 390 5.14 -17.86 5.93
N HIS A 391 4.86 -18.86 5.11
CA HIS A 391 5.70 -20.02 4.90
C HIS A 391 7.13 -19.62 4.53
N LYS A 392 8.12 -20.36 5.02
CA LYS A 392 9.54 -20.09 4.72
C LYS A 392 10.01 -20.75 3.43
N THR A 393 9.41 -21.88 3.07
CA THR A 393 9.79 -22.69 1.91
C THR A 393 8.57 -23.23 1.17
N GLU A 394 8.73 -23.62 -0.10
CA GLU A 394 7.68 -24.35 -0.84
C GLU A 394 7.36 -25.70 -0.19
N ALA A 395 8.35 -26.36 0.43
CA ALA A 395 8.16 -27.62 1.14
C ALA A 395 7.25 -27.45 2.38
N ASP A 396 7.40 -26.36 3.13
CA ASP A 396 6.52 -26.04 4.26
C ASP A 396 5.06 -25.94 3.82
N MET A 397 4.81 -25.33 2.67
CA MET A 397 3.48 -25.19 2.11
C MET A 397 2.93 -26.51 1.57
N ALA A 398 3.74 -27.26 0.81
CA ALA A 398 3.36 -28.58 0.28
C ALA A 398 3.01 -29.57 1.40
N SER A 399 3.60 -29.40 2.58
CA SER A 399 3.31 -30.22 3.77
C SER A 399 1.93 -29.95 4.40
N ARG A 400 1.13 -29.01 3.87
CA ARG A 400 -0.18 -28.58 4.41
C ARG A 400 -0.13 -28.13 5.87
N ARG A 401 1.04 -27.69 6.35
CA ARG A 401 1.15 -27.04 7.66
C ARG A 401 0.30 -25.77 7.67
N PRO A 402 -0.36 -25.44 8.79
CA PRO A 402 -1.12 -24.21 8.88
C PRO A 402 -0.22 -22.99 8.66
N HIS A 403 -0.77 -21.94 8.04
CA HIS A 403 -0.07 -20.66 7.88
C HIS A 403 0.48 -20.19 9.23
N LEU A 404 1.70 -19.64 9.19
CA LEU A 404 2.34 -19.04 10.36
C LEU A 404 1.80 -17.64 10.69
N ARG A 405 1.16 -17.00 9.71
CA ARG A 405 0.45 -15.74 9.87
C ARG A 405 -0.79 -15.94 10.75
N PRO A 406 -1.03 -15.07 11.74
CA PRO A 406 -2.32 -15.04 12.42
C PRO A 406 -3.44 -14.63 11.45
N SER A 407 -4.66 -15.07 11.72
CA SER A 407 -5.83 -14.68 10.92
C SER A 407 -6.16 -13.19 11.04
N GLU A 408 -6.95 -12.66 10.11
CA GLU A 408 -7.44 -11.27 10.20
C GLU A 408 -8.25 -11.01 11.47
N ALA A 409 -9.00 -12.02 11.92
CA ALA A 409 -9.78 -11.97 13.16
C ALA A 409 -8.88 -11.84 14.40
N GLU A 410 -7.70 -12.47 14.37
CA GLU A 410 -6.69 -12.35 15.44
C GLU A 410 -5.89 -11.05 15.36
N MET A 411 -5.59 -10.56 14.14
CA MET A 411 -4.80 -9.35 13.93
C MET A 411 -5.59 -8.05 14.11
N LEU A 412 -6.90 -8.01 13.84
CA LEU A 412 -7.69 -6.78 14.00
C LEU A 412 -7.64 -6.24 15.44
N PRO A 413 -7.87 -7.05 16.50
CA PRO A 413 -7.72 -6.58 17.87
C PRO A 413 -6.32 -6.04 18.18
N VAL A 414 -5.28 -6.67 17.62
CA VAL A 414 -3.88 -6.24 17.77
C VAL A 414 -3.67 -4.85 17.19
N TYR A 415 -4.10 -4.59 15.96
CA TYR A 415 -3.97 -3.26 15.35
C TYR A 415 -4.84 -2.22 16.02
N GLN A 416 -6.07 -2.56 16.43
CA GLN A 416 -6.92 -1.65 17.20
C GLN A 416 -6.30 -1.27 18.54
N GLN A 417 -5.69 -2.23 19.23
CA GLN A 417 -5.00 -1.96 20.48
C GLN A 417 -3.72 -1.15 20.27
N TRP A 418 -2.95 -1.45 19.22
CA TRP A 418 -1.80 -0.63 18.83
C TRP A 418 -2.20 0.82 18.50
N ALA A 419 -3.31 1.02 17.79
CA ALA A 419 -3.84 2.35 17.49
C ALA A 419 -4.20 3.13 18.76
N ARG A 420 -4.87 2.48 19.73
CA ARG A 420 -5.17 3.10 21.03
C ARG A 420 -3.90 3.47 21.81
N VAL A 421 -2.94 2.55 21.89
CA VAL A 421 -1.64 2.78 22.54
C VAL A 421 -0.89 3.93 21.87
N ALA A 422 -0.86 3.96 20.54
CA ALA A 422 -0.19 5.02 19.78
C ALA A 422 -0.84 6.39 20.00
N ALA A 423 -2.16 6.46 19.95
CA ALA A 423 -2.90 7.69 20.21
C ALA A 423 -2.69 8.22 21.63
N ALA A 424 -2.78 7.35 22.64
CA ALA A 424 -2.54 7.73 24.03
C ALA A 424 -1.09 8.16 24.28
N ALA A 425 -0.12 7.44 23.70
CA ALA A 425 1.29 7.76 23.84
C ALA A 425 1.69 9.08 23.15
N ALA A 426 0.99 9.50 22.10
CA ALA A 426 1.25 10.78 21.43
C ALA A 426 0.94 12.00 22.30
N ALA A 427 0.13 11.85 23.35
CA ALA A 427 -0.16 12.91 24.33
C ALA A 427 0.90 13.01 25.44
N LEU A 428 1.87 12.09 25.49
CA LEU A 428 2.91 12.09 26.51
C LEU A 428 4.02 13.11 26.22
N PRO A 429 4.64 13.67 27.27
CA PRO A 429 5.80 14.54 27.10
C PRO A 429 7.00 13.75 26.51
N PRO A 430 7.83 14.37 25.65
CA PRO A 430 9.03 13.72 25.09
C PRO A 430 10.06 13.29 26.15
N ASP A 431 10.08 13.97 27.30
CA ASP A 431 10.96 13.77 28.45
C ASP A 431 10.27 13.01 29.60
N LEU A 432 9.36 12.10 29.27
CA LEU A 432 8.63 11.28 30.23
C LEU A 432 9.59 10.63 31.25
N THR A 433 9.30 10.78 32.55
CA THR A 433 10.08 10.12 33.61
C THR A 433 9.43 8.81 34.07
N SER A 434 10.20 7.97 34.77
CA SER A 434 9.70 6.72 35.36
C SER A 434 8.55 6.96 36.35
N GLU A 435 8.61 8.04 37.13
CA GLU A 435 7.57 8.43 38.08
C GLU A 435 6.28 8.83 37.35
N GLN A 436 6.39 9.59 36.26
CA GLN A 436 5.25 9.97 35.43
C GLN A 436 4.62 8.76 34.74
N ALA A 437 5.43 7.83 34.23
CA ALA A 437 4.97 6.59 33.62
C ALA A 437 4.26 5.67 34.63
N ALA A 438 4.68 5.68 35.89
CA ALA A 438 4.05 4.92 36.97
C ALA A 438 2.82 5.62 37.59
N ALA A 439 2.56 6.88 37.24
CA ALA A 439 1.44 7.65 37.79
C ALA A 439 0.07 7.11 37.31
N PRO A 440 -1.01 7.35 38.07
CA PRO A 440 -2.36 6.89 37.70
C PRO A 440 -2.83 7.36 36.31
N GLY A 441 -2.37 8.53 35.86
CA GLY A 441 -2.68 9.07 34.53
C GLY A 441 -2.16 8.22 33.36
N CYS A 442 -1.12 7.41 33.58
CA CYS A 442 -0.54 6.51 32.57
C CYS A 442 -1.01 5.06 32.73
N ALA A 443 -1.76 4.73 33.79
CA ALA A 443 -2.08 3.35 34.14
C ALA A 443 -2.84 2.61 33.01
N ALA A 444 -3.80 3.28 32.36
CA ALA A 444 -4.56 2.71 31.25
C ALA A 444 -3.67 2.42 30.04
N LEU A 445 -2.77 3.34 29.67
CA LEU A 445 -1.82 3.14 28.59
C LEU A 445 -0.88 1.97 28.88
N VAL A 446 -0.30 1.90 30.08
CA VAL A 446 0.60 0.83 30.48
C VAL A 446 -0.12 -0.52 30.46
N ALA A 447 -1.36 -0.58 30.95
CA ALA A 447 -2.19 -1.78 30.89
C ALA A 447 -2.47 -2.22 29.44
N ASP A 448 -2.82 -1.28 28.56
CA ASP A 448 -3.02 -1.54 27.13
C ASP A 448 -1.72 -2.03 26.47
N MET A 449 -0.56 -1.48 26.83
CA MET A 449 0.74 -1.95 26.33
C MET A 449 1.06 -3.37 26.83
N CYS A 450 0.79 -3.68 28.10
CA CYS A 450 0.94 -5.04 28.66
C CYS A 450 0.04 -6.04 27.92
N GLY A 451 -1.23 -5.69 27.69
CA GLY A 451 -2.16 -6.52 26.95
C GLY A 451 -1.72 -6.76 25.51
N LEU A 452 -1.21 -5.73 24.82
CA LEU A 452 -0.69 -5.84 23.46
C LEU A 452 0.55 -6.73 23.41
N PHE A 453 1.50 -6.52 24.33
CA PHE A 453 2.71 -7.33 24.45
C PHE A 453 2.39 -8.83 24.62
N GLU A 454 1.48 -9.18 25.53
CA GLU A 454 1.09 -10.58 25.74
C GLU A 454 0.35 -11.19 24.55
N GLN A 455 -0.52 -10.42 23.88
CA GLN A 455 -1.15 -10.87 22.64
C GLN A 455 -0.11 -11.16 21.55
N LEU A 456 0.85 -10.26 21.35
CA LEU A 456 1.91 -10.43 20.35
C LEU A 456 2.79 -11.66 20.67
N LYS A 457 3.16 -11.87 21.94
CA LYS A 457 3.88 -13.08 22.39
C LYS A 457 3.11 -14.35 22.03
N ARG A 458 1.83 -14.41 22.40
CA ARG A 458 0.95 -15.56 22.13
C ARG A 458 0.85 -15.85 20.64
N LEU A 459 0.57 -14.83 19.82
CA LEU A 459 0.42 -14.97 18.37
C LEU A 459 1.73 -15.29 17.65
N SER A 460 2.87 -14.93 18.25
CA SER A 460 4.20 -15.28 17.71
C SER A 460 4.51 -16.77 17.83
N ARG A 461 3.82 -17.51 18.69
CA ARG A 461 4.01 -18.95 18.93
C ARG A 461 5.46 -19.31 19.33
N LEU A 462 6.09 -18.45 20.14
CA LEU A 462 7.51 -18.53 20.50
C LEU A 462 7.90 -19.85 21.21
N GLU A 463 6.94 -20.48 21.88
CA GLU A 463 7.16 -21.70 22.67
C GLU A 463 7.14 -22.99 21.82
N GLN A 464 6.74 -22.92 20.55
CA GLN A 464 6.56 -24.12 19.71
C GLN A 464 7.86 -24.69 19.14
N GLY A 465 8.97 -23.93 19.16
CA GLY A 465 10.32 -24.36 18.76
C GLY A 465 10.48 -24.85 17.30
N GLY A 466 11.74 -24.98 16.84
CA GLY A 466 12.09 -25.67 15.58
C GLY A 466 12.08 -24.80 14.31
N GLU A 467 11.93 -25.43 13.13
CA GLU A 467 11.98 -24.77 11.81
C GLU A 467 10.92 -23.68 11.60
N LEU A 468 9.87 -23.64 12.44
CA LEU A 468 8.82 -22.62 12.42
C LEU A 468 9.21 -21.31 13.13
N GLU A 469 10.38 -21.29 13.79
CA GLU A 469 10.80 -20.19 14.64
C GLU A 469 11.19 -18.94 13.85
N ASP A 470 10.52 -17.83 14.13
CA ASP A 470 10.71 -16.58 13.41
C ASP A 470 11.71 -15.68 14.15
N VAL A 471 12.93 -15.59 13.60
CA VAL A 471 14.06 -14.88 14.23
C VAL A 471 13.72 -13.42 14.60
N PRO A 472 13.09 -12.61 13.72
CA PRO A 472 12.69 -11.25 14.06
C PRO A 472 11.76 -11.15 15.27
N THR A 473 10.65 -11.90 15.29
CA THR A 473 9.68 -11.83 16.41
C THR A 473 10.24 -12.42 17.69
N ARG A 474 11.06 -13.48 17.62
CA ARG A 474 11.78 -14.02 18.80
C ARG A 474 12.74 -13.01 19.39
N TRP A 475 13.52 -12.32 18.55
CA TRP A 475 14.46 -11.31 19.02
C TRP A 475 13.72 -10.13 19.67
N LEU A 476 12.64 -9.66 19.05
CA LEU A 476 11.78 -8.61 19.61
C LEU A 476 11.25 -9.00 20.98
N ALA A 477 10.68 -10.19 21.11
CA ALA A 477 10.13 -10.69 22.37
C ALA A 477 11.18 -10.76 23.49
N ALA A 478 12.38 -11.24 23.17
CA ALA A 478 13.46 -11.40 24.14
C ALA A 478 14.05 -10.06 24.62
N ASN A 479 14.01 -9.01 23.79
CA ASN A 479 14.68 -7.74 24.09
C ASN A 479 13.70 -6.61 24.46
N PHE A 480 12.40 -6.76 24.20
CA PHE A 480 11.39 -5.73 24.48
C PHE A 480 11.43 -5.24 25.94
N MET A 481 11.39 -6.17 26.90
CA MET A 481 11.33 -5.82 28.33
C MET A 481 12.67 -5.35 28.92
N VAL A 482 13.77 -5.52 28.17
CA VAL A 482 15.13 -5.11 28.56
C VAL A 482 15.36 -3.61 28.31
N GLN A 483 14.52 -2.96 27.50
CA GLN A 483 14.64 -1.52 27.21
C GLN A 483 14.64 -0.68 28.49
N GLU A 484 15.58 0.26 28.55
CA GLU A 484 15.66 1.33 29.56
C GLU A 484 14.73 2.48 29.17
N HIS A 485 13.42 2.22 29.17
CA HIS A 485 12.40 3.23 28.88
C HIS A 485 11.37 3.31 30.03
N PRO A 486 10.94 4.52 30.45
CA PRO A 486 9.96 4.72 31.52
C PRO A 486 8.69 3.87 31.40
N LEU A 487 8.07 3.85 30.22
CA LEU A 487 6.89 3.00 29.95
C LEU A 487 7.18 1.51 30.14
N VAL A 488 8.36 1.02 29.74
CA VAL A 488 8.74 -0.39 29.92
C VAL A 488 9.03 -0.70 31.39
N ALA A 489 9.63 0.24 32.13
CA ALA A 489 9.79 0.13 33.58
C ALA A 489 8.43 0.03 34.30
N ALA A 490 7.44 0.85 33.89
CA ALA A 490 6.08 0.77 34.41
C ALA A 490 5.39 -0.56 34.06
N MET A 491 5.56 -1.08 32.83
CA MET A 491 5.06 -2.41 32.46
C MET A 491 5.70 -3.52 33.32
N ARG A 492 7.02 -3.45 33.58
CA ARG A 492 7.72 -4.36 34.48
C ARG A 492 7.14 -4.31 35.91
N ALA A 493 6.89 -3.11 36.43
CA ALA A 493 6.29 -2.92 37.75
C ALA A 493 4.87 -3.49 37.86
N GLN A 494 4.11 -3.53 36.76
CA GLN A 494 2.79 -4.19 36.70
C GLN A 494 2.87 -5.72 36.49
N GLY A 495 4.06 -6.31 36.51
CA GLY A 495 4.23 -7.76 36.45
C GLY A 495 4.34 -8.36 35.04
N ALA A 496 4.48 -7.55 33.98
CA ALA A 496 4.67 -8.06 32.62
C ALA A 496 5.99 -8.83 32.42
N ALA A 497 6.89 -8.86 33.41
CA ALA A 497 8.23 -9.43 33.34
C ALA A 497 8.33 -10.93 33.69
N SER A 498 7.24 -11.65 34.00
CA SER A 498 7.33 -13.01 34.56
C SER A 498 7.59 -14.14 33.54
N GLY A 499 8.27 -13.88 32.41
CA GLY A 499 8.54 -14.94 31.43
C GLY A 499 9.47 -14.56 30.29
N ALA A 500 10.78 -14.46 30.59
CA ALA A 500 11.91 -14.83 29.72
C ALA A 500 13.20 -14.33 30.36
N GLN A 501 13.93 -15.21 31.06
CA GLN A 501 15.35 -14.96 31.26
C GLN A 501 16.03 -15.06 29.88
N PRO A 502 16.92 -14.12 29.50
CA PRO A 502 17.78 -14.35 28.36
C PRO A 502 18.66 -15.57 28.69
N ASP A 503 18.62 -16.58 27.83
CA ASP A 503 19.61 -17.66 27.88
C ASP A 503 20.99 -17.03 27.67
N ASP A 504 21.74 -16.96 28.76
CA ASP A 504 23.13 -16.53 28.82
C ASP A 504 24.03 -17.61 28.18
N LYS A 505 23.85 -17.82 26.88
CA LYS A 505 24.75 -18.59 26.03
C LYS A 505 25.31 -17.73 24.92
N GLY A 506 25.85 -16.58 25.32
CA GLY A 506 27.02 -16.00 24.68
C GLY A 506 28.24 -16.91 24.87
N ARG A 507 28.29 -18.05 24.19
CA ARG A 507 29.56 -18.72 23.89
C ARG A 507 29.75 -18.68 22.39
N GLY A 508 30.86 -18.07 22.00
CA GLY A 508 31.15 -17.65 20.64
C GLY A 508 30.92 -18.74 19.60
N VAL A 509 30.01 -18.44 18.67
CA VAL A 509 30.08 -19.04 17.34
C VAL A 509 31.30 -18.41 16.68
N ARG A 510 32.36 -19.20 16.51
CA ARG A 510 33.49 -18.85 15.66
C ARG A 510 32.94 -18.44 14.30
N LEU A 511 33.29 -17.24 13.85
CA LEU A 511 33.20 -16.84 12.46
C LEU A 511 33.95 -17.91 11.63
N CYS A 512 33.22 -18.72 10.87
CA CYS A 512 33.82 -19.45 9.77
C CYS A 512 34.26 -18.41 8.73
N PRO A 513 35.56 -18.33 8.38
CA PRO A 513 35.98 -17.43 7.32
C PRO A 513 35.42 -17.94 5.99
N LEU A 514 34.60 -17.12 5.35
CA LEU A 514 34.21 -17.27 3.95
C LEU A 514 35.49 -17.39 3.11
N HIS A 515 35.75 -18.59 2.58
CA HIS A 515 36.68 -18.78 1.48
C HIS A 515 36.10 -18.09 0.25
N LEU A 516 36.64 -16.93 -0.10
CA LEU A 516 36.52 -16.36 -1.43
C LEU A 516 37.39 -17.22 -2.37
N PRO A 517 36.84 -17.79 -3.46
CA PRO A 517 37.68 -18.38 -4.48
C PRO A 517 38.38 -17.24 -5.23
N THR A 518 39.71 -17.22 -5.14
CA THR A 518 40.58 -16.47 -6.05
C THR A 518 40.36 -16.98 -7.48
N MET A 519 40.04 -16.07 -8.39
CA MET A 519 40.16 -16.33 -9.82
C MET A 519 41.64 -16.36 -10.19
N GLU A 520 42.10 -17.49 -10.72
CA GLU A 520 43.11 -17.51 -11.77
C GLU A 520 42.41 -17.56 -13.13
#